data_AF-A0A4Q4YSV4-F1
#
_entry.id   AF-A0A4Q4YSV4-F1
#
_cell.length_a   1.000
_cell.length_b   1.000
_cell.length_c   1.000
_cell.angle_alpha   90.00
_cell.angle_beta   90.00
_cell.angle_gamma   90.00
#
_symmetry.space_group_name_H-M   'P 1'
#
loop_
_entity.id
_entity.type
_entity.pdbx_description
1 polymer ?
#
loop_
_entity_poly.entity_id
_entity_poly.type
_entity_poly.pdbx_seq_one_letter_code
_entity_poly.pdbx_strand_id
1 'polypeptide(L)' 'MANDNLEFRVVTPQHVARFQLLLRSAYRGEESRKGWTTEADLLTGERMSVAGLTAKITHGGVVLIVTVDEDEYGAPVA' A
#
# COMPACT_ATOMS: atom_id res chain seq x y z
N MET A 1 -21.66 11.16 -1.88
CA MET A 1 -22.12 9.83 -1.45
C MET A 1 -20.89 9.08 -0.99
N ALA A 2 -20.93 8.37 0.14
CA ALA A 2 -19.85 7.44 0.46
C ALA A 2 -19.81 6.39 -0.66
N ASN A 3 -18.62 6.00 -1.11
CA ASN A 3 -18.50 5.01 -2.16
C ASN A 3 -18.84 3.65 -1.53
N ASP A 4 -20.03 3.11 -1.84
CA ASP A 4 -20.57 1.89 -1.19
C ASP A 4 -19.75 0.62 -1.49
N ASN A 5 -18.74 0.73 -2.36
CA ASN A 5 -17.81 -0.33 -2.75
C ASN A 5 -16.43 -0.21 -2.06
N LEU A 6 -16.30 0.55 -0.97
CA LEU A 6 -15.05 0.62 -0.19
C LEU A 6 -15.01 -0.45 0.89
N GLU A 7 -14.05 -1.36 0.80
CA GLU A 7 -13.78 -2.33 1.85
C GLU A 7 -12.48 -1.99 2.61
N PHE A 8 -12.61 -1.82 3.93
CA PHE A 8 -11.48 -1.63 4.83
C PHE A 8 -11.03 -2.97 5.41
N ARG A 9 -9.73 -3.27 5.32
CA ARG A 9 -9.16 -4.51 5.89
C ARG A 9 -7.87 -4.22 6.66
N VAL A 10 -7.71 -4.92 7.78
CA VAL A 10 -6.45 -4.92 8.54
C VAL A 10 -5.44 -5.82 7.83
N VAL A 11 -4.22 -5.30 7.62
CA VAL A 11 -3.13 -6.06 7.01
C VAL A 11 -2.61 -7.11 7.98
N THR A 12 -2.62 -8.37 7.55
CA THR A 12 -1.96 -9.48 8.25
C THR A 12 -0.60 -9.77 7.59
N PRO A 13 0.27 -10.57 8.20
CA PRO A 13 1.55 -10.96 7.58
C PRO A 13 1.41 -11.55 6.17
N GLN A 14 0.27 -12.18 5.85
CA GLN A 14 0.00 -12.75 4.53
C GLN A 14 -0.18 -11.69 3.44
N HIS A 15 -0.60 -10.47 3.81
CA HIS A 15 -0.85 -9.37 2.89
C HIS A 15 0.41 -8.53 2.58
N VAL A 16 1.49 -8.71 3.35
CA VAL A 16 2.64 -7.78 3.36
C VAL A 16 3.30 -7.64 2.00
N ALA A 17 3.43 -8.73 1.22
CA ALA A 17 4.03 -8.66 -0.11
C ALA A 17 3.23 -7.77 -1.08
N ARG A 18 1.90 -7.91 -1.09
CA ARG A 18 1.02 -7.08 -1.94
C ARG A 18 0.98 -5.63 -1.45
N PHE A 19 0.90 -5.43 -0.14
CA PHE A 19 0.97 -4.11 0.49
C PHE A 19 2.28 -3.37 0.19
N GLN A 20 3.42 -4.08 0.21
CA GLN A 20 4.73 -3.52 -0.11
C GLN A 20 4.75 -2.93 -1.52
N LEU A 21 4.15 -3.61 -2.50
CA LEU A 21 4.10 -3.11 -3.88
C LEU A 21 3.31 -1.80 -3.97
N LEU A 22 2.17 -1.72 -3.27
CA LEU A 22 1.35 -0.51 -3.21
C LEU A 22 2.11 0.67 -2.58
N LEU A 23 2.78 0.44 -1.45
CA LEU A 23 3.62 1.46 -0.81
C LEU A 23 4.74 1.94 -1.72
N ARG A 24 5.37 1.01 -2.44
CA ARG A 24 6.43 1.33 -3.39
C ARG A 24 5.89 2.15 -4.56
N SER A 25 4.77 1.78 -5.17
CA SER A 25 4.19 2.60 -6.24
C SER A 25 3.76 3.99 -5.77
N ALA A 26 3.35 4.14 -4.51
CA ALA A 26 2.90 5.43 -3.96
C ALA A 26 4.05 6.36 -3.54
N TYR A 27 5.10 5.82 -2.90
CA TYR A 27 6.14 6.64 -2.27
C TYR A 27 7.57 6.25 -2.67
N ARG A 28 7.87 5.00 -3.07
CA ARG A 28 9.22 4.63 -3.52
C ARG A 28 9.29 3.61 -4.66
N GLY A 29 9.96 4.01 -5.71
CA GLY A 29 10.38 3.14 -6.78
C GLY A 29 10.30 3.94 -8.07
N GLU A 30 10.53 3.26 -9.19
CA GLU A 30 10.44 3.93 -10.48
C GLU A 30 9.03 4.47 -10.73
N GLU A 31 8.01 3.66 -10.42
CA GLU A 31 6.61 4.06 -10.61
C GLU A 31 6.18 5.24 -9.73
N SER A 32 6.77 5.43 -8.54
CA SER A 32 6.41 6.55 -7.67
C SER A 32 6.88 7.89 -8.23
N ARG A 33 7.89 7.92 -9.11
CA ARG A 33 8.41 9.16 -9.71
C ARG A 33 7.38 9.90 -10.57
N LYS A 34 6.35 9.21 -11.04
CA LYS A 34 5.22 9.82 -11.77
C LYS A 34 4.26 10.56 -10.83
N GLY A 35 4.33 10.29 -9.51
CA GLY A 35 3.51 10.92 -8.48
C GLY A 35 4.21 12.10 -7.79
N TRP A 36 3.43 12.87 -7.04
CA TRP A 36 3.90 14.10 -6.37
C TRP A 36 4.56 13.85 -5.00
N THR A 37 4.48 12.63 -4.46
CA THR A 37 5.00 12.24 -3.14
C THR A 37 6.20 11.29 -3.20
N THR A 38 6.97 11.30 -4.29
CA THR A 38 8.08 10.35 -4.44
C THR A 38 9.22 10.63 -3.46
N GLU A 39 9.69 9.57 -2.82
CA GLU A 39 10.87 9.53 -1.95
C GLU A 39 11.98 8.64 -2.56
N ALA A 40 11.83 8.24 -3.84
CA ALA A 40 12.72 7.29 -4.50
C ALA A 40 14.21 7.68 -4.43
N ASP A 41 14.49 8.99 -4.42
CA ASP A 41 15.85 9.54 -4.37
C ASP A 41 16.24 10.05 -2.96
N LEU A 42 15.28 10.10 -2.03
CA LEU A 42 15.47 10.65 -0.68
C LEU A 42 15.79 9.55 0.35
N LEU A 43 15.13 8.41 0.23
CA LEU A 43 15.29 7.33 1.19
C LEU A 43 15.64 6.03 0.45
N THR A 44 16.66 5.33 0.95
CA THR A 44 17.07 4.00 0.48
C THR A 44 16.89 2.95 1.58
N GLY A 45 17.17 1.68 1.30
CA GLY A 45 17.23 0.61 2.32
C GLY A 45 15.92 -0.06 2.71
N GLU A 46 15.99 -0.90 3.75
CA GLU A 46 15.03 -1.97 4.07
C GLU A 46 13.81 -1.58 4.90
N ARG A 47 13.55 -0.29 5.13
CA ARG A 47 12.39 0.16 5.93
C ARG A 47 11.04 -0.34 5.39
N MET A 48 10.98 -0.62 4.09
CA MET A 48 9.83 -1.20 3.40
C MET A 48 10.14 -2.60 2.87
N SER A 49 11.12 -3.33 3.40
CA SER A 49 11.28 -4.75 3.09
C SER A 49 10.08 -5.54 3.63
N VAL A 50 9.79 -6.71 3.05
CA VAL A 50 8.73 -7.60 3.54
C VAL A 50 8.94 -7.93 5.02
N ALA A 51 10.19 -8.19 5.43
CA ALA A 51 10.54 -8.46 6.81
C ALA A 51 10.29 -7.24 7.71
N GLY A 52 10.73 -6.04 7.29
CA GLY A 52 10.55 -4.81 8.06
C GLY A 52 9.08 -4.41 8.22
N LEU A 53 8.28 -4.58 7.18
CA LEU A 53 6.84 -4.35 7.23
C LEU A 53 6.13 -5.39 8.10
N THR A 54 6.51 -6.67 8.00
CA THR A 54 6.00 -7.74 8.87
C THR A 54 6.28 -7.42 10.33
N ALA A 55 7.49 -6.98 10.67
CA ALA A 55 7.83 -6.58 12.03
C ALA A 55 6.95 -5.43 12.52
N LYS A 56 6.74 -4.38 11.70
CA LYS A 56 5.89 -3.23 12.05
C LYS A 56 4.45 -3.63 12.39
N ILE A 57 3.83 -4.49 11.58
CA ILE A 57 2.44 -4.90 11.81
C ILE A 57 2.28 -5.90 12.95
N THR A 58 3.35 -6.63 13.31
CA THR A 58 3.31 -7.62 14.40
C THR A 58 3.72 -7.04 15.75
N HIS A 59 4.48 -5.94 15.78
CA HIS A 59 4.96 -5.28 17.00
C HIS A 59 4.13 -4.03 17.36
N GLY A 60 2.81 -4.16 17.28
CA GLY A 60 1.87 -3.12 17.74
C GLY A 60 1.52 -2.03 16.73
N GLY A 61 2.08 -2.06 15.52
CA GLY A 61 1.61 -1.21 14.42
C GLY A 61 0.36 -1.79 13.77
N VAL A 62 -0.54 -0.91 13.33
CA VAL A 62 -1.71 -1.28 12.53
C VAL A 62 -1.59 -0.64 11.15
N VAL A 63 -1.83 -1.44 10.11
CA VAL A 63 -1.96 -0.95 8.74
C VAL A 63 -3.37 -1.26 8.27
N LEU A 64 -4.06 -0.23 7.80
CA LEU A 64 -5.39 -0.30 7.21
C LEU A 64 -5.26 -0.09 5.70
N ILE A 65 -5.80 -1.01 4.91
CA ILE A 65 -5.93 -0.85 3.47
C ILE A 65 -7.40 -0.66 3.15
N VAL A 66 -7.67 0.24 2.20
CA VAL A 66 -8.98 0.42 1.58
C VAL A 66 -8.88 -0.09 0.16
N THR A 67 -9.73 -1.04 -0.20
CA THR A 67 -9.85 -1.54 -1.56
C THR A 67 -11.20 -1.14 -2.12
N VAL A 68 -11.24 -0.98 -3.44
CA VAL A 68 -12.48 -0.93 -4.21
C VAL A 68 -12.45 -2.07 -5.20
N ASP A 69 -13.58 -2.78 -5.36
CA ASP A 69 -13.68 -3.81 -6.39
C ASP A 69 -13.91 -3.18 -7.78
N GLU A 70 -14.47 -1.97 -7.82
CA GLU A 70 -14.75 -1.20 -9.03
C GLU A 70 -14.17 0.22 -8.94
N ASP A 71 -13.73 0.78 -10.08
CA ASP A 71 -13.26 2.15 -10.18
C ASP A 71 -14.41 3.17 -10.10
N GLU A 72 -14.09 4.46 -10.25
CA GLU A 72 -15.09 5.55 -10.20
C GLU A 72 -16.14 5.49 -11.34
N TYR A 73 -15.94 4.61 -12.34
CA TYR A 73 -16.84 4.38 -13.47
C TYR A 73 -17.54 3.00 -13.41
N GLY A 74 -17.35 2.24 -12.33
CA GLY A 74 -17.95 0.90 -12.17
C GLY A 74 -17.20 -0.21 -12.93
N ALA A 75 -15.98 0.04 -13.42
CA ALA A 75 -15.16 -0.99 -14.05
C ALA A 75 -14.31 -1.74 -13.01
N PRO A 76 -14.13 -3.07 -13.11
CA PRO A 76 -13.31 -3.81 -12.14
C PRO A 76 -11.89 -3.27 -12.01
N VAL A 77 -11.42 -3.08 -10.77
CA VAL A 77 -10.02 -2.73 -10.50
C VAL A 77 -9.18 -4.01 -10.49
N ALA A 78 -8.22 -4.11 -11.41
CA ALA A 78 -7.34 -5.28 -11.58
C ALA A 78 -6.35 -5.50 -10.42
#